data_AF-A0A2W1LEI3-F1
#
_entry.id   AF-A0A2W1LEI3-F1
#
_cell.length_a   1.000
_cell.length_b   1.000
_cell.length_c   1.000
_cell.angle_alpha   90.00
_cell.angle_beta   90.00
_cell.angle_gamma   90.00
#
_symmetry.space_group_name_H-M   'P 1'
#
loop_
_entity.id
_entity.type
_entity.pdbx_description
1 polymer ?
#
loop_
_entity_poly.entity_id
_entity_poly.type
_entity_poly.pdbx_seq_one_letter_code
_entity_poly.pdbx_strand_id
1 'polypeptide(L)'
;MNLGNAADWVIMAVAGSFLAVWLFRSFYAWLHEPSGSRVVLLGDGEELAPDDENVKFLEQSGYEVVSGKHRIPVTISLDGEKLKTRLYVDYVAERDGLTYLVKTARDRMPYEWTGSGLRDRLFMYALLVPGTEGIIIMDARDKWIRTLTFQITAQG
;
A
#
# COMPACT_ATOMS: atom_id res chain seq x y z
N MET A 1 -7.47 44.54 35.48
CA MET A 1 -7.27 43.26 34.77
C MET A 1 -6.10 43.49 33.82
N ASN A 2 -4.93 42.91 34.09
CA ASN A 2 -3.68 43.20 33.36
C ASN A 2 -3.78 42.69 31.92
N LEU A 3 -3.58 43.59 30.94
CA LEU A 3 -3.66 43.30 29.51
C LEU A 3 -2.71 42.15 29.09
N GLY A 4 -1.57 42.01 29.78
CA GLY A 4 -0.60 40.93 29.56
C GLY A 4 -1.15 39.53 29.88
N ASN A 5 -1.91 39.38 30.97
CA ASN A 5 -2.45 38.07 31.37
C ASN A 5 -3.57 37.61 30.42
N ALA A 6 -4.35 38.56 29.89
CA ALA A 6 -5.42 38.25 28.94
C ALA A 6 -4.84 37.80 27.59
N ALA A 7 -3.78 38.46 27.11
CA ALA A 7 -3.09 38.07 25.89
C ALA A 7 -2.41 36.70 26.03
N ASP A 8 -1.75 36.44 27.16
CA ASP A 8 -1.05 35.18 27.42
C ASP A 8 -2.03 33.99 27.51
N TRP A 9 -3.19 34.19 28.14
CA TRP A 9 -4.26 33.20 28.19
C TRP A 9 -4.84 32.88 26.80
N VAL A 10 -5.02 33.90 25.95
CA VAL A 10 -5.49 33.71 24.57
C VAL A 10 -4.47 32.91 23.75
N ILE A 11 -3.18 33.21 23.90
CA ILE A 11 -2.10 32.50 23.20
C ILE A 11 -2.07 31.02 23.65
N MET A 12 -2.18 30.74 24.95
CA MET A 12 -2.24 29.37 25.45
C MET A 12 -3.47 28.62 24.93
N ALA A 13 -4.64 29.27 24.88
CA ALA A 13 -5.87 28.64 24.40
C ALA A 13 -5.80 28.29 22.90
N VAL A 14 -5.21 29.17 22.09
CA VAL A 14 -5.00 28.95 20.66
C VAL A 14 -3.98 27.84 20.44
N ALA A 15 -2.81 27.89 21.10
CA ALA A 15 -1.78 26.87 20.99
C ALA A 15 -2.29 25.50 21.42
N GLY A 16 -3.01 25.42 22.55
CA GLY A 16 -3.62 24.20 23.05
C GLY A 16 -4.65 23.61 22.09
N SER A 17 -5.46 24.46 21.44
CA SER A 17 -6.42 24.01 20.42
C SER A 17 -5.71 23.45 19.19
N PHE A 18 -4.66 24.10 18.71
CA PHE A 18 -3.85 23.57 17.60
C PHE A 18 -3.22 22.22 17.95
N LEU A 19 -2.65 22.09 19.16
CA LEU A 19 -2.06 20.86 19.66
C LEU A 19 -3.11 19.74 19.78
N ALA A 20 -4.30 20.06 20.30
CA ALA A 20 -5.40 19.11 20.42
C ALA A 20 -5.90 18.65 19.04
N VAL A 21 -6.06 19.55 18.07
CA VAL A 21 -6.45 19.20 16.69
C VAL A 21 -5.38 18.36 16.02
N TRP A 22 -4.10 18.68 16.22
CA TRP A 22 -2.98 17.93 15.67
C TRP A 22 -2.90 16.52 16.28
N LEU A 23 -2.97 16.40 17.61
CA LEU A 23 -3.02 15.12 18.31
C LEU A 23 -4.26 14.31 17.93
N PHE A 24 -5.42 14.95 17.81
CA PHE A 24 -6.64 14.27 17.40
C PHE A 24 -6.53 13.76 15.96
N ARG A 25 -5.98 14.54 15.03
CA ARG A 25 -5.72 14.07 13.66
C ARG A 25 -4.71 12.93 13.63
N SER A 26 -3.61 13.04 14.36
CA SER A 26 -2.57 12.01 14.42
C SER A 26 -3.10 10.72 15.05
N PHE A 27 -3.89 10.83 16.13
CA PHE A 27 -4.49 9.71 16.81
C PHE A 27 -5.64 9.09 15.99
N TYR A 28 -6.43 9.90 15.29
CA TYR A 28 -7.49 9.43 14.40
C TYR A 28 -6.93 8.70 13.18
N ALA A 29 -5.81 9.20 12.62
CA ALA A 29 -5.06 8.51 11.58
C ALA A 29 -4.49 7.19 12.10
N TRP A 30 -3.82 7.18 13.26
CA TRP A 30 -3.31 5.96 13.90
C TRP A 30 -4.41 4.94 14.23
N LEU A 31 -5.60 5.40 14.63
CA LEU A 31 -6.73 4.54 14.94
C LEU A 31 -7.40 3.96 13.68
N HIS A 32 -7.30 4.65 12.54
CA HIS A 32 -7.82 4.20 11.23
C HIS A 32 -6.73 3.65 10.31
N GLU A 33 -5.48 3.52 10.76
CA GLU A 33 -4.44 2.77 10.06
C GLU A 33 -4.87 1.30 9.98
N PRO A 34 -5.15 0.74 8.79
CA PRO A 34 -5.27 -0.69 8.63
C PRO A 34 -3.85 -1.27 8.72
N SER A 35 -3.45 -1.64 9.94
CA SER A 35 -2.45 -2.67 10.24
C SER A 35 -1.24 -2.76 9.29
N GLY A 36 -0.27 -1.84 9.42
CA GLY A 36 1.09 -1.99 8.87
C GLY A 36 1.89 -3.19 9.43
N SER A 37 1.26 -4.13 10.14
CA SER A 37 1.91 -5.23 10.85
C SER A 37 1.86 -6.60 10.14
N ARG A 38 1.36 -6.68 8.90
CA ARG A 38 1.12 -7.97 8.22
C ARG A 38 1.83 -8.18 6.87
N VAL A 39 2.71 -7.26 6.47
CA VAL A 39 3.68 -7.50 5.37
C VAL A 39 4.72 -8.58 5.73
N VAL A 40 4.73 -9.05 6.99
CA VAL A 40 5.59 -10.14 7.50
C VAL A 40 5.64 -11.38 6.58
N LEU A 41 4.58 -11.68 5.84
CA LEU A 41 4.54 -12.81 4.89
C LEU A 41 5.49 -12.64 3.68
N LEU A 42 5.86 -11.42 3.33
CA LEU A 42 6.71 -11.12 2.19
C LEU A 42 8.22 -11.19 2.53
N GLY A 43 8.58 -11.22 3.82
CA GLY A 43 9.98 -11.15 4.27
C GLY A 43 10.67 -9.85 3.88
N ASP A 44 12.00 -9.80 4.00
CA ASP A 44 12.81 -8.71 3.47
C ASP A 44 12.91 -8.93 1.95
N GLY A 45 12.31 -8.05 1.15
CA GLY A 45 12.31 -8.19 -0.31
C GLY A 45 13.71 -8.14 -0.93
N GLU A 46 13.79 -8.28 -2.25
CA GLU A 46 15.03 -7.96 -2.97
C GLU A 46 15.39 -6.49 -2.72
N GLU A 47 16.70 -6.21 -2.60
CA GLU A 47 17.21 -4.86 -2.38
C GLU A 47 16.83 -3.95 -3.57
N LEU A 48 16.38 -2.74 -3.26
CA LEU A 48 15.96 -1.77 -4.27
C LEU A 48 17.17 -1.33 -5.09
N ALA A 49 17.07 -1.43 -6.41
CA ALA A 49 18.11 -0.89 -7.29
C ALA A 49 18.07 0.65 -7.21
N PRO A 50 19.21 1.33 -6.97
CA PRO A 50 19.24 2.79 -6.78
C PRO A 50 18.69 3.61 -7.96
N ASP A 51 18.70 3.03 -9.16
CA ASP A 51 18.28 3.68 -10.41
C ASP A 51 17.04 3.06 -11.05
N ASP A 52 16.21 2.36 -10.28
CA ASP A 52 14.98 1.77 -10.82
C ASP A 52 13.97 2.85 -11.25
N GLU A 53 13.64 2.87 -12.54
CA GLU A 53 12.68 3.81 -13.15
C GLU A 53 11.28 3.67 -12.54
N ASN A 54 10.88 2.45 -12.14
CA ASN A 54 9.57 2.22 -11.53
C ASN A 54 9.49 2.84 -10.14
N VAL A 55 10.57 2.74 -9.36
CA VAL A 55 10.66 3.34 -8.02
C VAL A 55 10.58 4.85 -8.13
N LYS A 56 11.38 5.45 -9.01
CA LYS A 56 11.35 6.90 -9.27
C LYS A 56 9.95 7.38 -9.69
N PHE A 57 9.26 6.62 -10.53
CA PHE A 57 7.91 7.00 -10.97
C PHE A 57 6.87 6.89 -9.85
N LEU A 58 6.97 5.88 -8.97
CA LEU A 58 6.14 5.77 -7.77
C LEU A 58 6.37 6.95 -6.83
N GLU A 59 7.63 7.28 -6.55
CA GLU A 59 8.02 8.41 -5.68
C GLU A 59 7.53 9.75 -6.24
N GLN A 60 7.72 9.98 -7.54
CA GLN A 60 7.17 11.17 -8.22
C GLN A 60 5.64 11.25 -8.16
N SER A 61 4.97 10.10 -8.01
CA SER A 61 3.51 10.00 -7.87
C SER A 61 3.04 10.05 -6.40
N GLY A 62 3.96 10.33 -5.47
CA GLY A 62 3.68 10.53 -4.06
C GLY A 62 3.65 9.25 -3.21
N TYR A 63 4.26 8.16 -3.68
CA TYR A 63 4.40 6.92 -2.92
C TYR A 63 5.82 6.76 -2.38
N GLU A 64 5.97 6.23 -1.18
CA GLU A 64 7.24 5.78 -0.65
C GLU A 64 7.42 4.28 -0.93
N VAL A 65 8.52 3.86 -1.54
CA VAL A 65 8.77 2.44 -1.81
C VAL A 65 9.51 1.83 -0.62
N VAL A 66 8.80 1.04 0.18
CA VAL A 66 9.31 0.47 1.43
C VAL A 66 9.98 -0.89 1.25
N SER A 67 9.67 -1.60 0.16
CA SER A 67 10.33 -2.87 -0.16
C SER A 67 10.37 -3.14 -1.65
N GLY A 68 11.43 -3.79 -2.10
CA GLY A 68 11.61 -4.23 -3.47
C GLY A 68 10.84 -5.49 -3.79
N LYS A 69 11.36 -6.25 -4.76
CA LYS A 69 10.63 -7.37 -5.34
C LYS A 69 10.61 -8.57 -4.40
N HIS A 70 9.42 -9.13 -4.19
CA HIS A 70 9.24 -10.34 -3.42
C HIS A 70 8.91 -11.53 -4.32
N ARG A 71 9.63 -12.63 -4.11
CA ARG A 71 9.38 -13.92 -4.74
C ARG A 71 8.75 -14.86 -3.73
N ILE A 72 7.50 -15.24 -3.95
CA ILE A 72 6.75 -16.10 -3.04
C ILE A 72 6.67 -17.50 -3.65
N PRO A 73 7.40 -18.50 -3.13
CA PRO A 73 7.33 -19.87 -3.65
C PRO A 73 6.00 -20.52 -3.28
N VAL A 74 5.35 -21.18 -4.24
CA VAL A 74 4.10 -21.92 -4.03
C VAL A 74 4.32 -23.35 -4.49
N THR A 75 4.06 -24.31 -3.60
CA THR A 75 4.08 -25.74 -3.94
C THR A 75 2.65 -26.26 -3.92
N ILE A 76 2.24 -26.91 -5.01
CA ILE A 76 0.92 -27.49 -5.20
C ILE A 76 1.10 -29.00 -5.24
N SER A 77 0.33 -29.72 -4.46
CA SER A 77 0.24 -31.18 -4.54
C SER A 77 -0.99 -31.52 -5.37
N LEU A 78 -0.80 -32.14 -6.54
CA LEU A 78 -1.86 -32.55 -7.46
C LEU A 78 -1.72 -34.05 -7.72
N ASP A 79 -2.66 -34.85 -7.23
CA ASP A 79 -2.70 -36.31 -7.44
C ASP A 79 -1.38 -37.04 -7.13
N GLY A 80 -0.67 -36.59 -6.10
CA GLY A 80 0.63 -37.14 -5.69
C GLY A 80 1.84 -36.52 -6.38
N GLU A 81 1.65 -35.73 -7.43
CA GLU A 81 2.70 -34.93 -8.06
C GLU A 81 2.88 -33.58 -7.34
N LYS A 82 4.13 -33.16 -7.15
CA LYS A 82 4.47 -31.85 -6.59
C LYS A 82 4.79 -30.86 -7.71
N LEU A 83 3.87 -29.94 -7.96
CA LEU A 83 4.06 -28.83 -8.88
C LEU A 83 4.63 -27.62 -8.13
N LYS A 84 5.67 -27.00 -8.67
CA LYS A 84 6.27 -25.79 -8.09
C LYS A 84 5.95 -24.59 -8.97
N THR A 85 5.39 -23.57 -8.36
CA THR A 85 5.16 -22.26 -8.98
C THR A 85 5.60 -21.14 -8.04
N ARG A 86 5.43 -19.90 -8.48
CA ARG A 86 5.91 -18.72 -7.77
C ARG A 86 5.00 -17.53 -8.09
N LEU A 87 4.72 -16.74 -7.06
CA LEU A 87 4.07 -15.44 -7.19
C LEU A 87 5.11 -14.33 -7.01
N TYR A 88 4.77 -13.17 -7.57
CA TYR A 88 5.64 -12.01 -7.55
C TYR A 88 4.87 -10.79 -7.09
N VAL A 89 5.39 -10.11 -6.07
CA VAL A 89 5.03 -8.73 -5.77
C VAL A 89 6.22 -7.90 -6.23
N ASP A 90 6.01 -6.95 -7.14
CA ASP A 90 7.12 -6.25 -7.77
C ASP A 90 7.72 -5.20 -6.80
N TYR A 91 6.87 -4.51 -6.03
CA TYR A 91 7.29 -3.64 -4.93
C TYR A 91 6.20 -3.60 -3.85
N VAL A 92 6.55 -3.11 -2.66
CA VAL A 92 5.59 -2.65 -1.64
C VAL A 92 5.78 -1.14 -1.49
N ALA A 93 4.69 -0.40 -1.54
CA ALA A 93 4.71 1.05 -1.47
C ALA A 93 3.69 1.57 -0.46
N GLU A 94 3.98 2.72 0.14
CA GLU A 94 3.13 3.38 1.11
C GLU A 94 2.75 4.79 0.65
N ARG A 95 1.55 5.22 0.99
CA ARG A 95 1.13 6.62 0.83
C ARG A 95 0.10 6.96 1.89
N ASP A 96 0.29 8.09 2.57
CA ASP A 96 -0.59 8.55 3.65
C ASP A 96 -0.80 7.49 4.76
N GLY A 97 0.24 6.71 5.06
CA GLY A 97 0.19 5.61 6.06
C GLY A 97 -0.54 4.35 5.59
N LEU A 98 -0.96 4.30 4.32
CA LEU A 98 -1.62 3.13 3.73
C LEU A 98 -0.63 2.33 2.88
N THR A 99 -0.57 1.03 3.12
CA THR A 99 0.33 0.12 2.39
C THR A 99 -0.36 -0.51 1.18
N TYR A 100 0.36 -0.55 0.06
CA TYR A 100 -0.10 -1.08 -1.22
C TYR A 100 0.89 -2.10 -1.79
N LEU A 101 0.37 -3.15 -2.43
CA LEU A 101 1.19 -4.02 -3.27
C LEU A 101 1.33 -3.42 -4.66
N VAL A 102 2.51 -3.45 -5.26
CA VAL A 102 2.73 -2.94 -6.60
C VAL A 102 2.95 -4.08 -7.60
N LYS A 103 2.25 -3.97 -8.74
CA LYS A 103 2.43 -4.80 -9.93
C LYS A 103 2.79 -3.92 -11.12
N THR A 104 3.91 -4.20 -11.75
CA THR A 104 4.29 -3.54 -13.00
C THR A 104 3.55 -4.19 -14.17
N ALA A 105 2.95 -3.36 -15.04
CA ALA A 105 2.38 -3.79 -16.29
C ALA A 105 3.49 -4.39 -17.18
N ARG A 106 3.14 -5.39 -17.97
CA ARG A 106 4.06 -6.05 -18.90
C ARG A 106 3.40 -6.11 -20.26
N ASP A 107 4.10 -5.63 -21.29
CA ASP A 107 3.64 -5.60 -22.69
C ASP A 107 3.06 -6.93 -23.18
N ARG A 108 3.64 -8.04 -22.69
CA ARG A 108 3.32 -9.41 -23.12
C ARG A 108 2.06 -9.98 -22.47
N MET A 109 1.54 -9.33 -21.44
CA MET A 109 0.42 -9.84 -20.65
C MET A 109 -0.44 -8.66 -20.18
N PRO A 110 -1.16 -8.00 -21.10
CA PRO A 110 -2.02 -6.87 -20.78
C PRO A 110 -3.08 -7.29 -19.75
N TYR A 111 -3.50 -6.33 -18.94
CA TYR A 111 -4.60 -6.55 -18.00
C TYR A 111 -5.93 -6.43 -18.73
N GLU A 112 -6.81 -7.38 -18.50
CA GLU A 112 -8.22 -7.22 -18.84
C GLU A 112 -8.86 -6.32 -17.78
N TRP A 113 -9.26 -5.11 -18.18
CA TRP A 113 -9.90 -4.13 -17.31
C TRP A 113 -11.38 -4.43 -17.03
N THR A 114 -11.67 -5.69 -16.75
CA THR A 114 -13.00 -6.19 -16.36
C THR A 114 -12.95 -6.69 -14.91
N GLY A 115 -14.10 -6.75 -14.24
CA GLY A 115 -14.15 -7.24 -12.87
C GLY A 115 -13.62 -8.67 -12.72
N SER A 116 -13.96 -9.57 -13.67
CA SER A 116 -13.46 -10.94 -13.68
C SER A 116 -11.97 -11.02 -13.98
N GLY A 117 -11.48 -10.26 -14.97
CA GLY A 117 -10.06 -10.26 -15.34
C GLY A 117 -9.16 -9.75 -14.22
N LEU A 118 -9.59 -8.69 -13.52
CA LEU A 118 -8.89 -8.15 -12.37
C LEU A 118 -8.97 -9.09 -11.17
N ARG A 119 -10.13 -9.70 -10.91
CA ARG A 119 -10.29 -10.71 -9.85
C ARG A 119 -9.34 -11.89 -10.08
N ASP A 120 -9.42 -12.52 -11.24
CA ASP A 120 -8.69 -13.77 -11.52
C ASP A 120 -7.17 -13.57 -11.45
N ARG A 121 -6.69 -12.37 -11.77
CA ARG A 121 -5.26 -12.05 -11.79
C ARG A 121 -4.73 -11.41 -10.50
N LEU A 122 -5.55 -10.64 -9.78
CA LEU A 122 -5.07 -9.78 -8.69
C LEU A 122 -5.65 -10.14 -7.33
N PHE A 123 -6.82 -10.79 -7.27
CA PHE A 123 -7.50 -11.08 -6.00
C PHE A 123 -6.66 -11.96 -5.08
N MET A 124 -5.91 -12.90 -5.65
CA MET A 124 -4.99 -13.76 -4.91
C MET A 124 -3.96 -12.98 -4.08
N TYR A 125 -3.49 -11.83 -4.55
CA TYR A 125 -2.50 -11.02 -3.84
C TYR A 125 -3.13 -10.30 -2.65
N ALA A 126 -4.36 -9.79 -2.82
CA ALA A 126 -5.13 -9.17 -1.74
C ALA A 126 -5.44 -10.17 -0.61
N LEU A 127 -5.66 -11.44 -0.95
CA LEU A 127 -5.84 -12.50 0.04
C LEU A 127 -4.53 -12.94 0.71
N LEU A 128 -3.42 -12.95 -0.04
CA LEU A 128 -2.14 -13.44 0.43
C LEU A 128 -1.44 -12.47 1.39
N VAL A 129 -1.62 -11.16 1.19
CA VAL A 129 -0.99 -10.13 2.03
C VAL A 129 -2.09 -9.30 2.70
N PRO A 130 -2.72 -9.85 3.76
CA PRO A 130 -3.80 -9.17 4.44
C PRO A 130 -3.30 -7.88 5.10
N GLY A 131 -4.13 -6.84 5.12
CA GLY A 131 -3.78 -5.53 5.70
C GLY A 131 -3.24 -4.52 4.69
N THR A 132 -3.15 -4.88 3.40
CA THR A 132 -2.91 -3.91 2.33
C THR A 132 -4.21 -3.21 1.94
N GLU A 133 -4.14 -1.90 1.64
CA GLU A 133 -5.29 -1.10 1.23
C GLU A 133 -5.73 -1.40 -0.21
N GLY A 134 -4.79 -1.90 -1.01
CA GLY A 134 -5.07 -2.30 -2.38
C GLY A 134 -3.83 -2.71 -3.14
N ILE A 135 -4.02 -2.87 -4.45
CA ILE A 135 -2.99 -3.23 -5.39
C ILE A 135 -2.85 -2.09 -6.40
N ILE A 136 -1.65 -1.57 -6.52
CA ILE A 136 -1.26 -0.62 -7.55
C ILE A 136 -0.81 -1.39 -8.78
N ILE A 137 -1.39 -1.04 -9.93
CA ILE A 137 -0.90 -1.44 -11.24
C ILE A 137 -0.30 -0.20 -11.88
N MET A 138 0.92 -0.30 -12.39
CA MET A 138 1.61 0.84 -12.98
C MET A 138 2.40 0.46 -14.23
N ASP A 139 2.61 1.46 -15.07
CA ASP A 139 3.58 1.41 -16.15
C ASP A 139 4.39 2.70 -16.15
N ALA A 140 5.68 2.61 -15.82
CA ALA A 140 6.57 3.77 -15.80
C ALA A 140 6.86 4.32 -17.20
N ARG A 141 6.81 3.46 -18.23
CA ARG A 141 7.09 3.85 -19.63
C ARG A 141 5.92 4.65 -20.20
N ASP A 142 4.71 4.14 -20.01
CA ASP A 142 3.47 4.79 -20.44
C ASP A 142 2.94 5.82 -19.42
N LYS A 143 3.65 5.98 -18.29
CA LYS A 143 3.38 6.96 -17.22
C LYS A 143 1.95 6.93 -16.69
N TRP A 144 1.47 5.76 -16.29
CA TRP A 144 0.18 5.64 -15.62
C TRP A 144 0.25 4.76 -14.39
N ILE A 145 -0.62 5.07 -13.42
CA ILE A 145 -0.82 4.33 -12.18
C ILE A 145 -2.32 4.17 -11.96
N ARG A 146 -2.75 2.97 -11.60
CA ARG A 146 -4.13 2.66 -11.20
C ARG A 146 -4.13 1.88 -9.90
N THR A 147 -4.88 2.37 -8.93
CA THR A 147 -5.11 1.67 -7.67
C THR A 147 -6.38 0.83 -7.78
N LEU A 148 -6.29 -0.41 -7.32
CA LEU A 148 -7.40 -1.35 -7.26
C LEU A 148 -7.61 -1.81 -5.82
N THR A 149 -8.85 -1.75 -5.36
CA THR A 149 -9.25 -2.23 -4.03
C THR A 149 -10.35 -3.27 -4.19
N PHE A 150 -10.26 -4.35 -3.42
CA PHE A 150 -11.27 -5.40 -3.38
C PHE A 150 -12.14 -5.23 -2.14
N GLN A 151 -13.47 -5.22 -2.34
CA GLN A 151 -14.44 -5.23 -1.25
C GLN A 151 -15.23 -6.54 -1.32
N ILE A 152 -15.18 -7.32 -0.23
CA ILE A 152 -15.94 -8.56 -0.10
C ILE A 152 -17.11 -8.26 0.84
N THR A 153 -18.33 -8.35 0.33
CA THR A 153 -19.55 -8.19 1.12
C THR A 153 -20.31 -9.50 1.08
N ALA A 154 -20.72 -10.01 2.24
CA ALA A 154 -21.65 -11.12 2.28
C ALA A 154 -23.01 -10.62 1.77
N GLN A 155 -23.51 -11.19 0.68
CA GLN A 155 -24.92 -11.02 0.32
C GLN A 155 -25.72 -11.98 1.19
N GLY A 156 -26.52 -11.42 2.10
CA GLY A 156 -27.55 -12.15 2.85
C GLY A 156 -28.82 -12.30 2.04
#